data_AF-U4Q886-F1
#
_entry.id   AF-U4Q886-F1
#
_cell.length_a   1.000
_cell.length_b   1.000
_cell.length_c   1.000
_cell.angle_alpha   90.00
_cell.angle_beta   90.00
_cell.angle_gamma   90.00
#
_symmetry.space_group_name_H-M   'P 1'
#
loop_
_entity.id
_entity.type
_entity.pdbx_description
1 polymer ?
#
loop_
_entity_poly.entity_id
_entity_poly.type
_entity_poly.pdbx_seq_one_letter_code
_entity_poly.pdbx_strand_id
1 'polypeptide(L)'
;MGNRGRQVVEKIKRYWWLAACLWALLAFVSWHFESTCGVFFFSACLSEYWAGIRWIALLKWVSPYQALLAGIAAVVGGYFVLLSQRLQIDEARRVGVASKDASFRAALATVRSECLHVADQLGSDELHTSTKTLDFTRASFPIFADRDPRLLHITMSVTHRLEKALEEKNKGRESAFSQTKLLWYSSIGMAFAELLIQVSEKLNANEDASVSYASFDGHRLYSFLERRGQTPSVLFELGAYFSWPVEQHMEDEWRP
;
A
#
# COMPACT_ATOMS: atom_id res chain seq x y z
N MET A 1 -34.90 16.40 26.65
CA MET A 1 -34.57 15.76 27.96
C MET A 1 -33.91 14.37 27.80
N GLY A 2 -33.00 14.15 26.85
CA GLY A 2 -32.49 12.80 26.51
C GLY A 2 -31.05 12.47 26.93
N ASN A 3 -30.22 13.46 27.30
CA ASN A 3 -28.79 13.24 27.54
C ASN A 3 -28.43 12.89 28.99
N ARG A 4 -29.29 13.21 29.96
CA ARG A 4 -29.00 13.00 31.39
C ARG A 4 -29.17 11.51 31.79
N GLY A 5 -30.11 10.78 31.17
CA GLY A 5 -30.32 9.36 31.44
C GLY A 5 -29.20 8.45 30.90
N ARG A 6 -28.65 8.77 29.73
CA ARG A 6 -27.60 7.96 29.09
C ARG A 6 -26.27 7.99 29.87
N GLN A 7 -25.93 9.13 30.48
CA GLN A 7 -24.74 9.26 31.34
C GLN A 7 -24.85 8.51 32.68
N VAL A 8 -26.06 8.34 33.22
CA VAL A 8 -26.26 7.59 34.47
C VAL A 8 -26.06 6.09 34.23
N VAL A 9 -26.54 5.57 33.09
CA VAL A 9 -26.39 4.15 32.73
C VAL A 9 -24.91 3.77 32.51
N GLU A 10 -24.10 4.62 31.87
CA GLU A 10 -22.67 4.36 31.71
C GLU A 10 -21.90 4.40 33.04
N LYS A 11 -22.26 5.30 33.96
CA LYS A 11 -21.67 5.30 35.30
C LYS A 11 -22.03 4.03 36.07
N ILE A 12 -23.29 3.60 36.06
CA ILE A 12 -23.72 2.35 36.73
C ILE A 12 -22.99 1.14 36.17
N LYS A 13 -22.84 1.04 34.83
CA LYS A 13 -22.13 -0.06 34.18
C LYS A 13 -20.64 -0.10 34.57
N ARG A 14 -20.03 1.07 34.80
CA ARG A 14 -18.62 1.19 35.25
C ARG A 14 -18.42 0.72 36.70
N TYR A 15 -19.39 0.94 37.59
CA TYR A 15 -19.32 0.49 38.99
C TYR A 15 -19.82 -0.94 39.21
N TRP A 16 -20.54 -1.52 38.25
CA TRP A 16 -21.08 -2.88 38.37
C TRP A 16 -19.99 -3.94 38.53
N TRP A 17 -18.85 -3.80 37.84
CA TRP A 17 -17.69 -4.70 38.02
C TRP A 17 -17.10 -4.60 39.43
N LEU A 18 -17.07 -3.41 40.04
CA LEU A 18 -16.61 -3.24 41.42
C LEU A 18 -17.58 -3.89 42.41
N ALA A 19 -18.89 -3.76 42.17
CA ALA A 19 -19.90 -4.44 42.97
C ALA A 19 -19.80 -5.97 42.85
N ALA A 20 -19.58 -6.49 41.63
CA ALA A 20 -19.37 -7.91 41.39
C ALA A 20 -18.10 -8.43 42.07
N CYS A 21 -16.98 -7.70 41.99
CA CYS A 21 -15.74 -8.04 42.71
C CYS A 21 -15.94 -8.01 44.23
N LEU A 22 -16.65 -7.01 44.76
CA LEU A 22 -16.93 -6.90 46.18
C LEU A 22 -17.82 -8.04 46.68
N TRP A 23 -18.83 -8.43 45.90
CA TRP A 23 -19.69 -9.58 46.18
C TRP A 23 -18.94 -10.90 46.13
N ALA A 24 -18.08 -11.10 45.13
CA ALA A 24 -17.23 -12.29 45.03
C ALA A 24 -16.27 -12.39 46.23
N LEU A 25 -15.73 -11.25 46.68
CA LEU A 25 -14.86 -11.19 47.85
C LEU A 25 -15.62 -11.53 49.14
N LEU A 26 -16.82 -10.99 49.32
CA LEU A 26 -17.69 -11.34 50.45
C LEU A 26 -18.07 -12.81 50.44
N ALA A 27 -18.46 -13.36 49.30
CA ALA A 27 -18.78 -14.78 49.13
C ALA A 27 -17.59 -15.68 49.47
N PHE A 28 -16.39 -15.32 49.01
CA PHE A 28 -15.15 -16.05 49.30
C PHE A 28 -14.79 -16.04 50.79
N VAL A 29 -14.91 -14.88 51.46
CA VAL A 29 -14.74 -14.77 52.91
C VAL A 29 -15.76 -15.62 53.64
N SER A 30 -17.04 -15.54 53.26
CA SER A 30 -18.09 -16.31 53.92
C SER A 30 -17.85 -17.81 53.82
N TRP A 31 -17.52 -18.33 52.63
CA TRP A 31 -17.19 -19.75 52.44
C TRP A 31 -16.03 -20.16 53.35
N HIS A 32 -14.94 -19.40 53.38
CA HIS A 32 -13.74 -19.83 54.10
C HIS A 32 -13.92 -19.93 55.62
N PHE A 33 -14.85 -19.17 56.20
CA PHE A 33 -15.12 -19.14 57.65
C PHE A 33 -16.43 -19.84 58.06
N GLU A 34 -17.26 -20.26 57.11
CA GLU A 34 -18.52 -20.97 57.38
C GLU A 34 -18.28 -22.32 58.06
N SER A 35 -17.16 -22.99 57.75
CA SER A 35 -16.77 -24.24 58.41
C SER A 35 -16.31 -24.05 59.87
N THR A 36 -15.91 -22.84 60.26
CA THR A 36 -15.34 -22.55 61.59
C THR A 36 -16.32 -21.87 62.54
N CYS A 37 -17.20 -21.00 62.04
CA CYS A 37 -18.06 -20.16 62.90
C CYS A 37 -19.56 -20.12 62.50
N GLY A 38 -20.01 -20.90 61.51
CA GLY A 38 -21.42 -20.91 61.11
C GLY A 38 -21.89 -19.61 60.43
N VAL A 39 -23.19 -19.30 60.49
CA VAL A 39 -23.81 -18.25 59.66
C VAL A 39 -23.47 -16.83 60.16
N PHE A 40 -23.16 -15.93 59.20
CA PHE A 40 -22.61 -14.56 59.32
C PHE A 40 -23.26 -13.59 60.36
N PHE A 41 -24.45 -13.88 60.86
CA PHE A 41 -25.24 -12.94 61.70
C PHE A 41 -25.04 -13.09 63.21
N PHE A 42 -24.27 -14.08 63.67
CA PHE A 42 -23.97 -14.21 65.10
C PHE A 42 -22.85 -13.26 65.53
N SER A 43 -23.13 -12.41 66.52
CA SER A 43 -22.22 -11.38 67.05
C SER A 43 -20.88 -11.92 67.55
N ALA A 44 -20.84 -13.19 67.98
CA ALA A 44 -19.63 -13.87 68.43
C ALA A 44 -18.64 -14.16 67.28
N CYS A 45 -19.11 -14.26 66.04
CA CYS A 45 -18.27 -14.56 64.87
C CYS A 45 -17.79 -13.31 64.13
N LEU A 46 -18.30 -12.12 64.50
CA LEU A 46 -17.95 -10.85 63.85
C LEU A 46 -16.45 -10.55 63.96
N SER A 47 -15.80 -10.94 65.06
CA SER A 47 -14.36 -10.77 65.25
C SER A 47 -13.52 -11.66 64.32
N GLU A 48 -13.98 -12.87 64.03
CA GLU A 48 -13.29 -13.77 63.09
C GLU A 48 -13.45 -13.29 61.64
N TYR A 49 -14.64 -12.80 61.27
CA TYR A 49 -14.84 -12.16 59.97
C TYR A 49 -13.96 -10.92 59.79
N TRP A 50 -13.75 -10.14 60.84
CA TRP A 50 -12.82 -8.99 60.80
C TRP A 50 -11.35 -9.40 60.69
N ALA A 51 -10.97 -10.53 61.30
CA ALA A 51 -9.67 -11.13 61.08
C ALA A 51 -9.51 -11.64 59.62
N GLY A 52 -10.56 -12.23 59.04
CA GLY A 52 -10.59 -12.66 57.64
C GLY A 52 -10.48 -11.51 56.64
N ILE A 53 -11.23 -10.43 56.85
CA ILE A 53 -11.15 -9.24 56.00
C ILE A 53 -9.78 -8.57 56.15
N ARG A 54 -9.22 -8.51 57.36
CA ARG A 54 -7.85 -8.03 57.56
C ARG A 54 -6.82 -8.93 56.87
N TRP A 55 -7.01 -10.24 56.86
CA TRP A 55 -6.13 -11.19 56.16
C TRP A 55 -6.13 -10.97 54.64
N ILE A 56 -7.30 -10.66 54.07
CA ILE A 56 -7.44 -10.28 52.65
C ILE A 56 -6.85 -8.90 52.36
N ALA A 57 -7.19 -7.90 53.17
CA ALA A 57 -6.74 -6.51 53.00
C ALA A 57 -5.22 -6.36 53.16
N LEU A 58 -4.60 -7.13 54.05
CA LEU A 58 -3.15 -7.19 54.23
C LEU A 58 -2.47 -8.13 53.21
N LEU A 59 -3.19 -8.64 52.20
CA LEU A 59 -2.67 -9.54 51.16
C LEU A 59 -1.97 -10.79 51.71
N LYS A 60 -2.28 -11.20 52.94
CA LYS A 60 -1.62 -12.34 53.59
C LYS A 60 -1.96 -13.67 52.92
N TRP A 61 -3.08 -13.70 52.20
CA TRP A 61 -3.50 -14.77 51.30
C TRP A 61 -2.61 -14.96 50.08
N VAL A 62 -1.86 -13.93 49.66
CA VAL A 62 -0.98 -14.05 48.50
C VAL A 62 0.11 -15.08 48.78
N SER A 63 0.66 -15.14 50.00
CA SER A 63 1.75 -16.04 50.41
C SER A 63 1.53 -17.52 50.00
N PRO A 64 0.42 -18.19 50.39
CA PRO A 64 0.17 -19.57 49.97
C PRO A 64 -0.12 -19.73 48.47
N TYR A 65 -0.56 -18.68 47.76
CA TYR A 65 -0.92 -18.74 46.34
C TYR A 65 0.12 -18.07 45.41
N GLN A 66 1.31 -17.71 45.91
CA GLN A 66 2.33 -17.01 45.12
C GLN A 66 2.69 -17.77 43.85
N ALA A 67 2.88 -19.09 43.94
CA ALA A 67 3.22 -19.93 42.79
C ALA A 67 2.10 -19.95 41.73
N LEU A 68 0.83 -20.01 42.16
CA LEU A 68 -0.32 -20.01 41.26
C LEU A 68 -0.49 -18.65 40.57
N LEU A 69 -0.37 -17.55 41.32
CA LEU A 69 -0.42 -16.19 40.78
C LEU A 69 0.75 -15.92 39.83
N ALA A 70 1.96 -16.40 40.15
CA ALA A 70 3.10 -16.33 39.24
C ALA A 70 2.86 -17.12 37.95
N GLY A 71 2.24 -18.30 38.04
CA GLY A 71 1.83 -19.10 36.88
C GLY A 71 0.80 -18.37 36.00
N ILE A 72 -0.23 -17.79 36.59
CA ILE A 72 -1.24 -16.99 35.86
C ILE A 72 -0.58 -15.76 35.23
N ALA A 73 0.27 -15.05 35.96
CA ALA A 73 0.98 -13.89 35.44
C ALA A 73 1.91 -14.27 34.28
N ALA A 74 2.57 -15.42 34.34
CA ALA A 74 3.40 -15.95 33.26
C ALA A 74 2.56 -16.29 32.02
N VAL A 75 1.38 -16.91 32.18
CA VAL A 75 0.46 -17.20 31.06
C VAL A 75 -0.06 -15.91 30.43
N VAL A 76 -0.52 -14.96 31.24
CA VAL A 76 -0.99 -13.65 30.76
C VAL A 76 0.15 -12.89 30.07
N GLY A 77 1.34 -12.87 30.66
CA GLY A 77 2.53 -12.28 30.07
C GLY A 77 2.89 -12.91 28.72
N GLY A 78 2.89 -14.24 28.64
CA GLY A 78 3.12 -14.97 27.39
C GLY A 78 2.07 -14.67 26.32
N TYR A 79 0.80 -14.58 26.70
CA TYR A 79 -0.29 -14.20 25.80
C TYR A 79 -0.11 -12.77 25.23
N PHE A 80 0.29 -11.81 26.08
CA PHE A 80 0.57 -10.44 25.64
C PHE A 80 1.74 -10.38 24.65
N VAL A 81 2.79 -11.17 24.86
CA VAL A 81 3.91 -11.27 23.91
C VAL A 81 3.42 -11.77 22.55
N LEU A 82 2.64 -12.86 22.52
CA LEU A 82 2.09 -13.39 21.26
C LEU A 82 1.16 -12.39 20.57
N LEU A 83 0.33 -11.68 21.33
CA LEU A 83 -0.54 -10.64 20.79
C LEU A 83 0.27 -9.49 20.20
N SER A 84 1.33 -9.05 20.89
CA SER A 84 2.21 -7.98 20.39
C SER A 84 2.93 -8.37 19.10
N GLN A 85 3.39 -9.62 18.98
CA GLN A 85 4.02 -10.14 17.77
C GLN A 85 3.04 -10.19 16.59
N ARG A 86 1.79 -10.61 16.82
CA ARG A 86 0.75 -10.59 15.78
C ARG A 86 0.51 -9.17 15.24
N LEU A 87 0.37 -8.20 16.15
CA LEU A 87 0.18 -6.80 15.76
C LEU A 87 1.39 -6.25 14.99
N GLN A 88 2.61 -6.60 15.39
CA GLN A 88 3.83 -6.22 14.67
C GLN A 88 3.90 -6.83 13.27
N ILE A 89 3.52 -8.10 13.11
CA ILE A 89 3.49 -8.77 11.79
C ILE A 89 2.45 -8.12 10.88
N ASP A 90 1.25 -7.85 11.40
CA ASP A 90 0.19 -7.20 10.63
C ASP A 90 0.59 -5.78 10.20
N GLU A 91 1.23 -5.03 11.09
CA GLU A 91 1.72 -3.68 10.78
C GLU A 91 2.90 -3.72 9.80
N ALA A 92 3.86 -4.62 9.99
CA ALA A 92 4.97 -4.81 9.05
C ALA A 92 4.47 -5.19 7.66
N ARG A 93 3.39 -5.97 7.56
CA ARG A 93 2.74 -6.30 6.29
C ARG A 93 2.13 -5.07 5.64
N ARG A 94 1.41 -4.24 6.42
CA ARG A 94 0.79 -2.99 5.93
C ARG A 94 1.85 -2.00 5.44
N VAL A 95 2.88 -1.78 6.23
CA VAL A 95 4.01 -0.91 5.88
C VAL A 95 4.75 -1.46 4.66
N GLY A 96 4.93 -2.77 4.56
CA GLY A 96 5.55 -3.42 3.40
C GLY A 96 4.76 -3.19 2.10
N VAL A 97 3.43 -3.33 2.12
CA VAL A 97 2.58 -3.07 0.96
C VAL A 97 2.60 -1.58 0.58
N ALA A 98 2.44 -0.67 1.55
CA ALA A 98 2.49 0.76 1.31
C ALA A 98 3.85 1.22 0.74
N SER A 99 4.95 0.65 1.25
CA SER A 99 6.31 0.90 0.76
C SER A 99 6.50 0.43 -0.68
N LYS A 100 5.98 -0.75 -1.03
CA LYS A 100 5.99 -1.27 -2.41
C LYS A 100 5.24 -0.35 -3.37
N ASP A 101 4.03 0.09 -3.01
CA ASP A 101 3.25 1.00 -3.85
C ASP A 101 3.94 2.36 -4.02
N ALA A 102 4.56 2.89 -2.96
CA ALA A 102 5.34 4.12 -3.03
C ALA A 102 6.58 3.98 -3.93
N SER A 103 7.29 2.87 -3.83
CA SER A 103 8.45 2.56 -4.68
C SER A 103 8.05 2.39 -6.15
N PHE A 104 6.92 1.75 -6.41
CA PHE A 104 6.37 1.63 -7.77
C PHE A 104 6.00 3.00 -8.37
N ARG A 105 5.35 3.88 -7.60
CA ARG A 105 5.06 5.26 -8.03
C ARG A 105 6.32 6.06 -8.33
N ALA A 106 7.33 5.95 -7.47
CA ALA A 106 8.62 6.61 -7.67
C ALA A 106 9.33 6.09 -8.94
N ALA A 107 9.30 4.78 -9.18
CA ALA A 107 9.83 4.16 -10.39
C ALA A 107 9.12 4.68 -11.64
N LEU A 108 7.78 4.70 -11.67
CA LEU A 108 7.00 5.26 -12.78
C LEU A 108 7.40 6.70 -13.11
N ALA A 109 7.50 7.56 -12.09
CA ALA A 109 7.86 8.96 -12.27
C ALA A 109 9.29 9.12 -12.81
N THR A 110 10.23 8.31 -12.32
CA THR A 110 11.63 8.34 -12.73
C THR A 110 11.78 7.89 -14.19
N VAL A 111 11.23 6.71 -14.52
CA VAL A 111 11.25 6.16 -15.89
C VAL A 111 10.57 7.10 -16.88
N ARG A 112 9.43 7.69 -16.50
CA ARG A 112 8.75 8.71 -17.31
C ARG A 112 9.67 9.90 -17.59
N SER A 113 10.30 10.45 -16.56
CA SER A 113 11.19 11.61 -16.72
C SER A 113 12.37 11.31 -17.63
N GLU A 114 12.97 10.12 -17.50
CA GLU A 114 14.05 9.68 -18.39
C GLU A 114 13.59 9.51 -19.83
N CYS A 115 12.45 8.84 -20.04
CA CYS A 115 11.89 8.63 -21.37
C CYS A 115 11.53 9.94 -22.05
N LEU A 116 10.97 10.92 -21.33
CA LEU A 116 10.70 12.25 -21.85
C LEU A 116 11.99 12.97 -22.24
N HIS A 117 13.01 12.93 -21.39
CA HIS A 117 14.29 13.57 -21.68
C HIS A 117 14.95 12.96 -22.91
N VAL A 118 14.97 11.62 -23.02
CA VAL A 118 15.53 10.94 -24.20
C VAL A 118 14.68 11.21 -25.44
N ALA A 119 13.36 11.21 -25.33
CA ALA A 119 12.47 11.51 -26.45
C ALA A 119 12.65 12.94 -26.97
N ASP A 120 12.79 13.92 -26.08
CA ASP A 120 13.07 15.31 -26.43
C ASP A 120 14.44 15.44 -27.10
N GLN A 121 15.47 14.82 -26.49
CA GLN A 121 16.81 14.76 -27.05
C GLN A 121 16.82 14.08 -28.42
N LEU A 122 16.00 13.07 -28.70
CA LEU A 122 15.92 12.45 -30.03
C LEU A 122 15.28 13.38 -31.06
N GLY A 123 14.31 14.20 -30.64
CA GLY A 123 13.56 15.12 -31.51
C GLY A 123 14.27 16.45 -31.80
N SER A 124 15.23 16.87 -30.97
CA SER A 124 15.98 18.11 -31.18
C SER A 124 17.12 17.93 -32.21
N ASP A 125 17.50 19.00 -32.91
CA ASP A 125 18.71 18.98 -33.76
C ASP A 125 20.00 19.19 -32.95
N GLU A 126 19.87 19.56 -31.68
CA GLU A 126 21.01 19.84 -30.80
C GLU A 126 21.68 18.55 -30.35
N LEU A 127 22.94 18.40 -30.75
CA LEU A 127 23.80 17.28 -30.36
C LEU A 127 24.30 17.50 -28.92
N HIS A 128 23.40 17.43 -27.93
CA HIS A 128 23.84 17.35 -26.55
C HIS A 128 24.50 15.98 -26.33
N THR A 129 25.83 15.98 -26.26
CA THR A 129 26.72 14.86 -25.97
C THR A 129 26.61 14.37 -24.52
N SER A 130 25.38 14.25 -24.01
CA SER A 130 25.15 13.56 -22.76
C SER A 130 24.79 12.11 -23.11
N THR A 131 25.75 11.20 -22.92
CA THR A 131 25.51 9.76 -22.82
C THR A 131 24.65 9.49 -21.59
N LYS A 132 23.38 9.88 -21.64
CA LYS A 132 22.39 9.46 -20.64
C LYS A 132 21.95 8.06 -21.04
N THR A 133 22.47 7.09 -20.32
CA THR A 133 22.00 5.72 -20.32
C THR A 133 20.69 5.64 -19.53
N LEU A 134 19.75 4.82 -19.96
CA LEU A 134 18.48 4.56 -19.27
C LEU A 134 18.69 3.63 -18.06
N ASP A 135 19.73 3.89 -17.27
CA ASP A 135 20.17 3.00 -16.19
C ASP A 135 19.19 2.97 -15.02
N PHE A 136 18.54 4.10 -14.69
CA PHE A 136 17.50 4.11 -13.67
C PHE A 136 16.25 3.36 -14.12
N THR A 137 15.90 3.45 -15.41
CA THR A 137 14.85 2.64 -16.01
C THR A 137 15.14 1.14 -15.88
N ARG A 138 16.37 0.70 -16.20
CA ARG A 138 16.78 -0.71 -16.02
C ARG A 138 16.78 -1.14 -14.56
N ALA A 139 17.26 -0.29 -13.65
CA ALA A 139 17.22 -0.55 -12.21
C ALA A 139 15.79 -0.71 -11.69
N SER A 140 14.79 -0.15 -12.38
CA SER A 140 13.37 -0.25 -12.03
C SER A 140 12.69 -1.51 -12.56
N PHE A 141 13.33 -2.33 -13.40
CA PHE A 141 12.73 -3.54 -13.96
C PHE A 141 12.20 -4.54 -12.92
N PRO A 142 12.90 -4.83 -11.81
CA PRO A 142 12.36 -5.72 -10.78
C PRO A 142 11.07 -5.18 -10.15
N ILE A 143 10.95 -3.86 -10.03
CA ILE A 143 9.77 -3.18 -9.47
C ILE A 143 8.58 -3.34 -10.43
N PHE A 144 8.80 -3.21 -11.74
CA PHE A 144 7.76 -3.48 -12.74
C PHE A 144 7.39 -4.97 -12.78
N ALA A 145 8.37 -5.88 -12.69
CA ALA A 145 8.15 -7.32 -12.70
C ALA A 145 7.22 -7.79 -11.56
N ASP A 146 7.41 -7.25 -10.36
CA ASP A 146 6.60 -7.60 -9.16
C ASP A 146 5.15 -7.13 -9.29
N ARG A 147 4.90 -6.02 -10.00
CA ARG A 147 3.58 -5.38 -10.06
C ARG A 147 2.79 -5.66 -11.33
N ASP A 148 3.41 -5.49 -12.50
CA ASP A 148 2.79 -5.70 -13.81
C ASP A 148 3.84 -6.18 -14.84
N PRO A 149 3.90 -7.50 -15.12
CA PRO A 149 4.81 -8.07 -16.11
C PRO A 149 4.61 -7.55 -17.54
N ARG A 150 3.39 -7.10 -17.90
CA ARG A 150 3.15 -6.51 -19.22
C ARG A 150 3.78 -5.13 -19.30
N LEU A 151 3.61 -4.32 -18.26
CA LEU A 151 4.27 -3.02 -18.17
C LEU A 151 5.79 -3.17 -18.23
N LEU A 152 6.35 -4.20 -17.58
CA LEU A 152 7.78 -4.53 -17.71
C LEU A 152 8.17 -4.80 -19.17
N HIS A 153 7.44 -5.67 -19.87
CA HIS A 153 7.74 -6.02 -21.26
C HIS A 153 7.72 -4.80 -22.17
N ILE A 154 6.69 -3.94 -22.01
CA ILE A 154 6.58 -2.67 -22.74
C ILE A 154 7.77 -1.77 -22.42
N THR A 155 8.10 -1.61 -21.14
CA THR A 155 9.22 -0.79 -20.68
C THR A 155 10.52 -1.27 -21.32
N MET A 156 10.83 -2.58 -21.26
CA MET A 156 12.02 -3.15 -21.88
C MET A 156 12.07 -2.93 -23.40
N SER A 157 10.95 -3.15 -24.10
CA SER A 157 10.85 -2.94 -25.55
C SER A 157 11.10 -1.48 -25.93
N VAL A 158 10.49 -0.53 -25.20
CA VAL A 158 10.66 0.91 -25.43
C VAL A 158 12.08 1.35 -25.08
N THR A 159 12.60 0.97 -23.92
CA THR A 159 13.98 1.28 -23.48
C THR A 159 14.99 0.83 -24.52
N HIS A 160 14.91 -0.41 -24.99
CA HIS A 160 15.84 -0.93 -26.01
C HIS A 160 15.77 -0.13 -27.32
N ARG A 161 14.57 0.26 -27.75
CA ARG A 161 14.36 1.05 -28.97
C ARG A 161 14.93 2.46 -28.82
N LEU A 162 14.71 3.11 -27.67
CA LEU A 162 15.22 4.44 -27.38
C LEU A 162 16.76 4.44 -27.29
N GLU A 163 17.35 3.44 -26.65
CA GLU A 163 18.81 3.26 -26.58
C GLU A 163 19.42 3.11 -27.96
N LYS A 164 18.85 2.24 -28.80
CA LYS A 164 19.30 2.07 -30.18
C LYS A 164 19.22 3.37 -30.98
N ALA A 165 18.14 4.13 -30.81
CA ALA A 165 17.98 5.42 -31.47
C ALA A 165 19.01 6.45 -30.97
N LEU A 166 19.32 6.44 -29.67
CA LEU A 166 20.33 7.31 -29.07
C LEU A 166 21.75 6.96 -29.53
N GLU A 167 22.08 5.67 -29.59
CA GLU A 167 23.34 5.17 -30.15
C GLU A 167 23.50 5.60 -31.60
N GLU A 168 22.47 5.41 -32.42
CA GLU A 168 22.49 5.85 -33.82
C GLU A 168 22.60 7.37 -33.94
N LYS A 169 21.96 8.14 -33.06
CA LYS A 169 22.10 9.60 -33.04
C LYS A 169 23.52 10.04 -32.67
N ASN A 170 24.16 9.35 -31.73
CA ASN A 170 25.52 9.65 -31.28
C ASN A 170 26.58 9.39 -32.37
N LYS A 171 26.28 8.56 -33.38
CA LYS A 171 27.13 8.38 -34.57
C LYS A 171 27.14 9.61 -35.49
N GLY A 172 26.23 10.57 -35.29
CA GLY A 172 26.18 11.81 -36.06
C GLY A 172 26.05 11.57 -37.56
N ARG A 173 27.04 12.00 -38.35
CA ARG A 173 27.02 11.84 -39.82
C ARG A 173 27.15 10.38 -40.29
N GLU A 174 27.60 9.49 -39.42
CA GLU A 174 27.69 8.05 -39.69
C GLU A 174 26.42 7.29 -39.27
N SER A 175 25.39 8.01 -38.80
CA SER A 175 24.13 7.42 -38.40
C SER A 175 23.43 6.74 -39.57
N ALA A 176 22.92 5.53 -39.36
CA ALA A 176 22.04 4.87 -40.31
C ALA A 176 20.61 5.44 -40.27
N PHE A 177 20.29 6.29 -39.30
CA PHE A 177 18.94 6.81 -39.07
C PHE A 177 18.78 8.21 -39.64
N SER A 178 17.79 8.38 -40.52
CA SER A 178 17.30 9.70 -40.94
C SER A 178 16.66 10.45 -39.77
N GLN A 179 16.61 11.78 -39.84
CA GLN A 179 15.94 12.62 -38.85
C GLN A 179 14.47 12.24 -38.63
N THR A 180 13.75 11.86 -39.70
CA THR A 180 12.38 11.35 -39.63
C THR A 180 12.26 10.12 -38.72
N LYS A 181 13.23 9.22 -38.78
CA LYS A 181 13.25 8.00 -37.98
C LYS A 181 13.57 8.29 -36.50
N LEU A 182 14.45 9.26 -36.24
CA LEU A 182 14.69 9.75 -34.87
C LEU A 182 13.43 10.39 -34.26
N LEU A 183 12.69 11.17 -35.06
CA LEU A 183 11.38 11.71 -34.68
C LEU A 183 10.34 10.63 -34.39
N TRP A 184 10.39 9.48 -35.07
CA TRP A 184 9.52 8.34 -34.75
C TRP A 184 9.83 7.76 -33.37
N TYR A 185 11.11 7.53 -33.06
CA TYR A 185 11.52 7.06 -31.73
C TYR A 185 11.24 8.09 -30.62
N SER A 186 11.38 9.38 -30.92
CA SER A 186 10.93 10.46 -30.03
C SER A 186 9.45 10.31 -29.69
N SER A 187 8.59 10.11 -30.69
CA SER A 187 7.16 9.93 -30.46
C SER A 187 6.82 8.65 -29.69
N ILE A 188 7.57 7.56 -29.89
CA ILE A 188 7.45 6.33 -29.08
C ILE A 188 7.76 6.64 -27.60
N GLY A 189 8.84 7.37 -27.31
CA GLY A 189 9.19 7.74 -25.93
C GLY A 189 8.15 8.65 -25.28
N MET A 190 7.59 9.60 -26.03
CA MET A 190 6.50 10.47 -25.55
C MET A 190 5.21 9.68 -25.31
N ALA A 191 4.84 8.77 -26.22
CA ALA A 191 3.69 7.89 -26.06
C ALA A 191 3.81 7.00 -24.82
N PHE A 192 5.01 6.43 -24.62
CA PHE A 192 5.27 5.61 -23.44
C PHE A 192 5.21 6.46 -22.16
N ALA A 193 5.77 7.67 -22.16
CA ALA A 193 5.64 8.58 -21.03
C ALA A 193 4.18 8.92 -20.70
N GLU A 194 3.32 9.11 -21.71
CA GLU A 194 1.89 9.31 -21.54
C GLU A 194 1.20 8.07 -20.94
N LEU A 195 1.57 6.86 -21.40
CA LEU A 195 1.10 5.61 -20.80
C LEU A 195 1.43 5.56 -19.30
N LEU A 196 2.67 5.90 -18.92
CA LEU A 196 3.09 5.91 -17.52
C LEU A 196 2.34 6.95 -16.67
N ILE A 197 1.94 8.08 -17.27
CA ILE A 197 1.07 9.08 -16.61
C ILE A 197 -0.26 8.44 -16.26
N GLN A 198 -0.94 7.84 -17.24
CA GLN A 198 -2.28 7.31 -17.03
C GLN A 198 -2.27 6.08 -16.10
N VAL A 199 -1.21 5.26 -16.14
CA VAL A 199 -0.99 4.19 -15.14
C VAL A 199 -0.86 4.79 -13.74
N SER A 200 -0.10 5.87 -13.58
CA SER A 200 0.05 6.58 -12.30
C SER A 200 -1.28 7.19 -11.83
N GLU A 201 -2.07 7.77 -12.73
CA GLU A 201 -3.40 8.32 -12.44
C GLU A 201 -4.38 7.25 -11.95
N LYS A 202 -4.48 6.12 -12.64
CA LYS A 202 -5.29 4.96 -12.19
C LYS A 202 -4.86 4.49 -10.81
N LEU A 203 -3.54 4.40 -10.57
CA LEU A 203 -3.00 4.00 -9.28
C LEU A 203 -3.33 5.02 -8.16
N ASN A 204 -3.32 6.32 -8.48
CA ASN A 204 -3.73 7.37 -7.54
C ASN A 204 -5.24 7.32 -7.23
N ALA A 205 -6.05 6.89 -8.19
CA ALA A 205 -7.49 6.68 -8.02
C ALA A 205 -7.84 5.37 -7.28
N ASN A 206 -6.84 4.57 -6.89
CA ASN A 206 -7.01 3.21 -6.37
C ASN A 206 -7.77 2.27 -7.33
N GLU A 207 -7.68 2.53 -8.63
CA GLU A 207 -8.19 1.67 -9.68
C GLU A 207 -7.17 0.60 -10.07
N ASP A 208 -7.61 -0.41 -10.81
CA ASP A 208 -6.69 -1.39 -11.39
C ASP A 208 -5.80 -0.70 -12.43
N ALA A 209 -4.52 -0.56 -12.09
CA ALA A 209 -3.49 0.04 -12.93
C ALA A 209 -2.88 -0.96 -13.93
N SER A 210 -3.43 -2.18 -14.03
CA SER A 210 -2.95 -3.20 -14.95
C SER A 210 -3.07 -2.76 -16.41
N VAL A 211 -2.00 -2.99 -17.18
CA VAL A 211 -1.94 -2.62 -18.58
C VAL A 211 -2.75 -3.59 -19.44
N SER A 212 -3.83 -3.08 -20.03
CA SER A 212 -4.72 -3.81 -20.92
C SER A 212 -4.96 -3.05 -22.23
N TYR A 213 -5.36 -3.78 -23.28
CA TYR A 213 -5.63 -3.21 -24.61
C TYR A 213 -6.74 -2.16 -24.56
N ALA A 214 -6.56 -1.07 -25.31
CA ALA A 214 -7.50 0.06 -25.40
C ALA A 214 -7.99 0.60 -24.04
N SER A 215 -7.18 0.48 -22.98
CA SER A 215 -7.56 0.88 -21.63
C SER A 215 -7.11 2.29 -21.23
N PHE A 216 -6.34 2.95 -22.10
CA PHE A 216 -5.76 4.27 -21.89
C PHE A 216 -6.28 5.25 -22.94
N ASP A 217 -6.54 6.50 -22.57
CA ASP A 217 -7.04 7.52 -23.49
C ASP A 217 -5.95 7.94 -24.49
N GLY A 218 -6.22 7.74 -25.78
CA GLY A 218 -5.32 8.11 -26.87
C GLY A 218 -5.52 9.53 -27.42
N HIS A 219 -6.54 10.30 -27.00
CA HIS A 219 -6.87 11.59 -27.64
C HIS A 219 -5.73 12.60 -27.62
N ARG A 220 -5.09 12.78 -26.45
CA ARG A 220 -3.95 13.70 -26.33
C ARG A 220 -2.79 13.27 -27.20
N LEU A 221 -2.50 11.97 -27.19
CA LEU A 221 -1.42 11.39 -27.97
C LEU A 221 -1.70 11.49 -29.48
N TYR A 222 -2.95 11.28 -29.90
CA TYR A 222 -3.38 11.44 -31.29
C TYR A 222 -3.12 12.86 -31.79
N SER A 223 -3.58 13.88 -31.05
CA SER A 223 -3.33 15.28 -31.40
C SER A 223 -1.84 15.66 -31.42
N PHE A 224 -1.02 14.96 -30.63
CA PHE A 224 0.43 15.14 -30.64
C PHE A 224 1.07 14.51 -31.89
N LEU A 225 0.66 13.29 -32.25
CA LEU A 225 1.14 12.60 -33.45
C LEU A 225 0.74 13.35 -34.73
N GLU A 226 -0.51 13.82 -34.80
CA GLU A 226 -1.05 14.59 -35.93
C GLU A 226 -0.23 15.87 -36.16
N ARG A 227 0.10 16.61 -35.10
CA ARG A 227 0.99 17.79 -35.18
C ARG A 227 2.39 17.49 -35.72
N ARG A 228 2.83 16.23 -35.62
CA ARG A 228 4.11 15.74 -36.17
C ARG A 228 3.96 15.05 -37.53
N GLY A 229 2.76 15.04 -38.12
CA GLY A 229 2.48 14.34 -39.37
C GLY A 229 2.64 12.82 -39.25
N GLN A 230 2.40 12.26 -38.06
CA GLN A 230 2.54 10.84 -37.76
C GLN A 230 1.19 10.21 -37.45
N THR A 231 1.04 8.92 -37.76
CA THR A 231 -0.16 8.15 -37.41
C THR A 231 0.13 7.22 -36.24
N PRO A 232 -0.92 6.72 -35.53
CA PRO A 232 -0.76 5.75 -34.43
C PRO A 232 0.04 4.50 -34.81
N SER A 233 0.10 4.15 -36.10
CA SER A 233 0.90 3.03 -36.61
C SER A 233 2.40 3.12 -36.26
N VAL A 234 2.93 4.33 -36.10
CA VAL A 234 4.35 4.58 -35.74
C VAL A 234 4.67 4.10 -34.31
N LEU A 235 3.66 3.94 -33.46
CA LEU A 235 3.81 3.50 -32.08
C LEU A 235 3.97 1.97 -31.92
N PHE A 236 3.83 1.21 -33.00
CA PHE A 236 3.95 -0.26 -33.00
C PHE A 236 3.09 -0.90 -31.90
N GLU A 237 3.72 -1.65 -30.99
CA GLU A 237 3.11 -2.36 -29.88
C GLU A 237 2.41 -1.42 -28.88
N LEU A 238 2.87 -0.17 -28.73
CA LEU A 238 2.24 0.79 -27.83
C LEU A 238 0.84 1.19 -28.31
N GLY A 239 0.63 1.17 -29.63
CA GLY A 239 -0.62 1.63 -30.25
C GLY A 239 -1.84 0.87 -29.73
N ALA A 240 -1.69 -0.41 -29.43
CA ALA A 240 -2.79 -1.28 -29.02
C ALA A 240 -3.31 -0.98 -27.59
N TYR A 241 -2.55 -0.26 -26.76
CA TYR A 241 -2.94 0.05 -25.38
C TYR A 241 -3.81 1.30 -25.27
N PHE A 242 -3.83 2.13 -26.30
CA PHE A 242 -4.62 3.36 -26.33
C PHE A 242 -5.95 3.16 -27.08
N SER A 243 -7.02 3.75 -26.55
CA SER A 243 -8.28 3.95 -27.26
C SER A 243 -8.13 5.19 -28.15
N TRP A 244 -8.08 4.96 -29.45
CA TRP A 244 -7.95 6.05 -30.42
C TRP A 244 -9.31 6.71 -30.64
N PRO A 245 -9.37 8.05 -30.81
CA PRO A 245 -10.57 8.69 -31.35
C PRO A 245 -10.86 8.01 -32.69
N VAL A 246 -12.00 7.32 -32.77
CA VAL A 246 -12.43 6.60 -33.96
C VAL A 246 -12.32 7.55 -35.14
N GLU A 247 -11.54 7.16 -36.15
CA GLU A 247 -11.55 7.80 -37.45
C GLU A 247 -13.00 7.80 -37.95
N GLN A 248 -13.70 8.93 -37.80
CA GLN A 248 -14.84 9.26 -38.65
C GLN A 248 -14.43 9.32 -40.15
N HIS A 249 -13.17 9.05 -40.47
CA HIS A 249 -12.63 8.98 -41.82
C HIS A 249 -12.49 7.57 -42.43
N MET A 250 -12.66 6.47 -41.68
CA MET A 250 -12.59 5.13 -42.30
C MET A 250 -13.91 4.62 -42.92
N GLU A 251 -15.04 5.30 -42.71
CA GLU A 251 -16.28 4.93 -43.42
C GLU A 251 -16.42 5.54 -44.82
N ASP A 252 -15.65 6.58 -45.17
CA ASP A 252 -15.73 7.23 -46.48
C ASP A 252 -14.70 6.71 -47.51
N GLU A 253 -13.64 6.02 -47.07
CA GLU A 253 -12.61 5.47 -47.98
C GLU A 253 -12.87 4.01 -48.40
N TRP A 254 -13.86 3.34 -47.79
CA TRP A 254 -14.24 1.95 -48.07
C TRP A 254 -15.70 1.74 -48.51
N ARG A 255 -16.42 2.81 -48.90
CA ARG A 255 -17.67 2.65 -49.67
C ARG A 255 -17.32 2.57 -51.17
N PRO A 256 -17.62 1.45 -51.85
CA PRO A 256 -17.40 1.30 -53.29
C PRO A 256 -18.22 2.29 -54.12
#